data_AF-A0A6I1MJ48-F1
#
_entry.id   AF-A0A6I1MJ48-F1
#
_cell.length_a   1.000
_cell.length_b   1.000
_cell.length_c   1.000
_cell.angle_alpha   90.00
_cell.angle_beta   90.00
_cell.angle_gamma   90.00
#
_symmetry.space_group_name_H-M   'P 1'
#
loop_
_entity.id
_entity.type
_entity.pdbx_description
1 polymer ?
#
loop_
_entity_poly.entity_id
_entity_poly.type
_entity_poly.pdbx_seq_one_letter_code
_entity_poly.pdbx_strand_id
1 'polypeptide(L)'
;MYCNCSNKNNYEVISLCDIKKFTKKHGPFNNSAWTQISIADVLMLHYTKYYIEKIEKIYVDVSITHTKIIETPISPSINSEGMKLTGKKLLIDGFICSKIVYTSLTKEQTVYTANFTVPFCTYVVIEETADPFNDKYCIKACIEDVFLSLIDCKTVFQNITLFLLAEKKSITCPTLRSPQEDCTINLPPAKNTIIIKNKDNTQQVATAEFNTGTMIVVTTSSGVIPDPTATNHAIYFGLTLNKLTTKRITTGFISNNKDGNNFKLDLNGSDFSIGDILKLEALIPSSITITDFPTSGITYTLKESKEFFEITSQGFKRYFPNIITVKNSDNSDILSIELNNSRFTVNYLNNIANASTFTFLQNSSTGAEKFNRTVTSTNQSYPFYFALDGQSFADGDTITLSWTGGTKVFISNFNSQSNYQVPNSPSMFTIQNNKLSP
;
A
#
# COMPACT_ATOMS: atom_id res chain seq x y z
N MET A 1 11.46 35.20 9.74
CA MET A 1 11.73 33.79 10.16
C MET A 1 12.39 33.11 8.99
N TYR A 2 13.69 32.84 9.09
CA TYR A 2 14.38 32.04 8.08
C TYR A 2 13.92 30.59 8.26
N CYS A 3 13.32 30.01 7.23
CA CYS A 3 13.09 28.57 7.18
C CYS A 3 14.45 27.88 7.24
N ASN A 4 14.76 27.26 8.37
CA ASN A 4 15.99 26.48 8.56
C ASN A 4 15.80 25.06 7.97
N CYS A 5 15.30 24.98 6.73
CA CYS A 5 15.06 23.72 6.03
C CYS A 5 16.42 23.07 5.77
N SER A 6 16.78 22.11 6.61
CA SER A 6 18.03 21.38 6.51
C SER A 6 17.95 20.40 5.33
N ASN A 7 18.36 20.82 4.13
CA ASN A 7 18.73 19.90 3.04
C ASN A 7 20.04 19.20 3.39
N LYS A 8 19.96 18.17 4.23
CA LYS A 8 20.88 17.05 4.06
C LYS A 8 20.30 16.30 2.86
N ASN A 9 21.02 16.20 1.74
CA ASN A 9 20.60 15.61 0.46
C ASN A 9 20.26 14.10 0.53
N ASN A 10 19.48 13.70 1.52
CA ASN A 10 19.13 12.33 1.88
C ASN A 10 17.67 12.08 1.56
N TYR A 11 17.29 12.27 0.29
CA TYR A 11 16.00 11.84 -0.24
C TYR A 11 16.19 10.64 -1.15
N GLU A 12 15.18 9.78 -1.23
CA GLU A 12 15.21 8.58 -2.08
C GLU A 12 14.71 8.91 -3.50
N VAL A 13 15.41 8.41 -4.53
CA VAL A 13 15.00 8.54 -5.94
C VAL A 13 14.56 7.18 -6.47
N ILE A 14 13.30 7.04 -6.89
CA ILE A 14 12.70 5.73 -7.22
C ILE A 14 12.77 5.40 -8.74
N SER A 15 13.21 6.34 -9.57
CA SER A 15 13.09 6.22 -11.04
C SER A 15 14.42 6.09 -11.79
N LEU A 16 15.54 5.94 -11.08
CA LEU A 16 16.84 5.84 -11.74
C LEU A 16 16.97 4.54 -12.54
N CYS A 17 17.45 4.66 -13.77
CA CYS A 17 17.81 3.51 -14.57
C CYS A 17 19.30 3.18 -14.39
N ASP A 18 19.65 1.90 -14.49
CA ASP A 18 21.06 1.49 -14.56
C ASP A 18 21.55 1.68 -16.00
N ILE A 19 22.34 2.74 -16.23
CA ILE A 19 22.87 3.08 -17.55
C ILE A 19 23.65 1.91 -18.14
N LYS A 20 24.45 1.19 -17.35
CA LYS A 20 25.25 0.06 -17.88
C LYS A 20 24.35 -1.07 -18.37
N LYS A 21 23.22 -1.32 -17.69
CA LYS A 21 22.21 -2.28 -18.18
C LYS A 21 21.47 -1.74 -19.40
N PHE A 22 21.15 -0.46 -19.41
CA PHE A 22 20.49 0.20 -20.53
C PHE A 22 21.35 0.13 -21.79
N THR A 23 22.63 0.51 -21.71
CA THR A 23 23.60 0.40 -22.80
C THR A 23 23.81 -1.05 -23.25
N LYS A 24 23.92 -1.99 -22.31
CA LYS A 24 24.11 -3.41 -22.66
C LYS A 24 22.91 -3.98 -23.42
N LYS A 25 21.69 -3.55 -23.07
CA LYS A 25 20.44 -4.00 -23.70
C LYS A 25 20.23 -3.38 -25.09
N HIS A 26 20.58 -2.11 -25.26
CA HIS A 26 20.30 -1.34 -26.47
C HIS A 26 21.52 -1.13 -27.38
N GLY A 27 22.67 -1.70 -27.02
CA GLY A 27 23.90 -1.73 -27.84
C GLY A 27 24.89 -0.60 -27.52
N PRO A 28 26.16 -0.73 -27.96
CA PRO A 28 27.15 0.32 -27.77
C PRO A 28 26.78 1.55 -28.60
N PHE A 29 26.89 2.73 -27.98
CA PHE A 29 26.47 4.02 -28.53
C PHE A 29 27.29 4.55 -29.72
N ASN A 30 28.34 3.83 -30.12
CA ASN A 30 29.27 4.29 -31.14
C ASN A 30 28.63 4.46 -32.53
N ASN A 31 27.43 3.89 -32.76
CA ASN A 31 26.66 4.03 -34.00
C ASN A 31 25.15 4.23 -33.76
N SER A 32 24.75 4.67 -32.56
CA SER A 32 23.33 4.86 -32.23
C SER A 32 22.97 6.34 -32.19
N ALA A 33 21.74 6.65 -32.56
CA ALA A 33 21.21 8.00 -32.46
C ALA A 33 20.74 8.25 -31.02
N TRP A 34 21.53 8.98 -30.22
CA TRP A 34 21.18 9.30 -28.82
C TRP A 34 21.59 10.73 -28.45
N THR A 35 21.06 11.22 -27.32
CA THR A 35 21.46 12.47 -26.69
C THR A 35 21.31 12.38 -25.17
N GLN A 36 22.07 13.19 -24.44
CA GLN A 36 21.93 13.38 -23.00
C GLN A 36 21.63 14.85 -22.73
N ILE A 37 20.63 15.10 -21.90
CA ILE A 37 20.21 16.45 -21.53
C ILE A 37 20.02 16.57 -20.03
N SER A 38 20.23 17.78 -19.51
CA SER A 38 19.87 18.15 -18.14
C SER A 38 18.75 19.18 -18.18
N ILE A 39 17.63 18.87 -17.52
CA ILE A 39 16.44 19.72 -17.46
C ILE A 39 16.36 20.27 -16.04
N ALA A 40 16.61 21.57 -15.91
CA ALA A 40 16.54 22.30 -14.66
C ALA A 40 15.28 23.17 -14.59
N ASP A 41 14.59 23.16 -13.45
CA ASP A 41 13.38 23.95 -13.23
C ASP A 41 13.19 24.32 -11.75
N VAL A 42 12.35 25.32 -11.49
CA VAL A 42 11.98 25.79 -10.15
C VAL A 42 10.50 25.49 -9.90
N LEU A 43 10.26 24.51 -9.03
CA LEU A 43 8.94 23.96 -8.73
C LEU A 43 8.36 24.61 -7.47
N MET A 44 7.19 25.23 -7.60
CA MET A 44 6.51 25.92 -6.50
C MET A 44 5.28 25.15 -6.02
N LEU A 45 5.24 24.84 -4.72
CA LEU A 45 4.06 24.24 -4.11
C LEU A 45 2.85 25.16 -4.24
N HIS A 46 1.70 24.57 -4.60
CA HIS A 46 0.43 25.27 -4.59
C HIS A 46 0.15 25.91 -3.22
N TYR A 47 -0.53 27.06 -3.20
CA TYR A 47 -0.72 27.83 -1.98
C TYR A 47 -1.47 27.06 -0.88
N THR A 48 -2.33 26.11 -1.25
CA THR A 48 -3.07 25.23 -0.33
C THR A 48 -2.22 24.12 0.31
N LYS A 49 -1.01 23.87 -0.20
CA LYS A 49 -0.11 22.84 0.34
C LYS A 49 0.71 23.39 1.50
N TYR A 50 0.97 22.54 2.49
CA TYR A 50 1.79 22.87 3.65
C TYR A 50 3.26 23.07 3.27
N TYR A 51 3.96 23.89 4.05
CA TYR A 51 5.40 24.12 3.93
C TYR A 51 6.19 22.82 4.06
N ILE A 52 7.30 22.73 3.33
CA ILE A 52 8.21 21.59 3.32
C ILE A 52 9.22 21.75 4.46
N GLU A 53 9.25 20.79 5.36
CA GLU A 53 10.36 20.64 6.32
C GLU A 53 11.50 19.83 5.69
N LYS A 54 11.14 18.69 5.09
CA LYS A 54 12.09 17.73 4.52
C LYS A 54 11.48 17.01 3.32
N ILE A 55 12.28 16.83 2.28
CA ILE A 55 11.94 15.94 1.15
C ILE A 55 12.30 14.51 1.56
N GLU A 56 11.35 13.59 1.42
CA GLU A 56 11.55 12.18 1.74
C GLU A 56 11.90 11.39 0.48
N LYS A 57 11.10 11.53 -0.58
CA LYS A 57 11.24 10.75 -1.82
C LYS A 57 10.84 11.56 -3.04
N ILE A 58 11.41 11.21 -4.20
CA ILE A 58 10.95 11.68 -5.51
C ILE A 58 10.75 10.51 -6.47
N TYR A 59 9.62 10.58 -7.17
CA TYR A 59 9.31 9.77 -8.34
C TYR A 59 9.37 10.65 -9.57
N VAL A 60 10.03 10.18 -10.62
CA VAL A 60 10.15 10.86 -11.91
C VAL A 60 9.67 9.93 -13.01
N ASP A 61 8.85 10.41 -13.94
CA ASP A 61 8.50 9.71 -15.18
C ASP A 61 8.76 10.62 -16.37
N VAL A 62 9.12 10.03 -17.51
CA VAL A 62 9.39 10.75 -18.76
C VAL A 62 8.41 10.28 -19.81
N SER A 63 7.66 11.21 -20.37
CA SER A 63 6.71 10.93 -21.45
C SER A 63 7.07 11.72 -22.70
N ILE A 64 7.12 11.00 -23.83
CA ILE A 64 7.35 11.58 -25.15
C ILE A 64 6.01 11.82 -25.82
N THR A 65 5.78 13.06 -26.24
CA THR A 65 4.50 13.50 -26.83
C THR A 65 4.58 13.58 -28.34
N HIS A 66 5.69 14.08 -28.86
CA HIS A 66 5.87 14.30 -30.29
C HIS A 66 7.32 14.07 -30.70
N THR A 67 7.49 13.58 -31.92
CA THR A 67 8.79 13.54 -32.59
C THR A 67 8.64 13.99 -34.04
N LYS A 68 9.64 14.71 -34.54
CA LYS A 68 9.65 15.22 -35.92
C LYS A 68 11.05 15.24 -36.49
N ILE A 69 11.21 14.68 -37.68
CA ILE A 69 12.47 14.78 -38.43
C ILE A 69 12.53 16.16 -39.08
N ILE A 70 13.67 16.83 -38.95
CA ILE A 70 13.97 18.11 -39.60
C ILE A 70 15.29 18.01 -40.35
N GLU A 71 15.39 18.82 -41.40
CA GLU A 71 16.63 19.02 -42.14
C GLU A 71 17.50 20.05 -41.43
N THR A 72 18.82 19.80 -41.44
CA THR A 72 19.83 20.66 -40.84
C THR A 72 21.07 20.71 -41.71
N PRO A 73 22.00 21.64 -41.47
CA PRO A 73 23.28 21.64 -42.19
C PRO A 73 24.10 20.37 -41.91
N ILE A 74 24.85 19.93 -42.92
CA ILE A 74 25.83 18.85 -42.80
C ILE A 74 27.15 19.45 -42.30
N SER A 75 27.78 18.80 -41.33
CA SER A 75 29.11 19.18 -40.88
C SER A 75 30.17 18.24 -41.47
N PRO A 76 31.16 18.75 -42.22
CA PRO A 76 32.20 17.91 -42.80
C PRO A 76 33.10 17.27 -41.73
N SER A 77 33.24 17.93 -40.58
CA SER A 77 34.04 17.49 -39.42
C SER A 77 33.21 17.49 -38.13
N ILE A 78 33.81 17.00 -37.05
CA ILE A 78 33.24 17.11 -35.70
C ILE A 78 33.18 18.60 -35.31
N ASN A 79 32.05 19.05 -34.77
CA ASN A 79 31.86 20.43 -34.28
C ASN A 79 32.47 20.62 -32.88
N SER A 80 32.41 21.83 -32.34
CA SER A 80 32.90 22.15 -30.98
C SER A 80 32.18 21.39 -29.85
N GLU A 81 31.03 20.77 -30.15
CA GLU A 81 30.24 19.97 -29.22
C GLU A 81 30.58 18.45 -29.33
N GLY A 82 31.58 18.08 -30.14
CA GLY A 82 31.99 16.69 -30.31
C GLY A 82 31.09 15.88 -31.25
N MET A 83 30.19 16.52 -32.00
CA MET A 83 29.22 15.86 -32.89
C MET A 83 29.50 16.10 -34.37
N LYS A 84 29.24 15.09 -35.21
CA LYS A 84 29.20 15.23 -36.66
C LYS A 84 27.74 15.34 -37.13
N LEU A 85 27.36 16.48 -37.68
CA LEU A 85 26.00 16.69 -38.21
C LEU A 85 25.84 15.99 -39.55
N THR A 86 24.84 15.11 -39.64
CA THR A 86 24.50 14.30 -40.82
C THR A 86 23.56 15.01 -41.80
N GLY A 87 23.11 16.21 -41.45
CA GLY A 87 22.08 16.92 -42.19
C GLY A 87 20.64 16.62 -41.74
N LYS A 88 20.45 15.70 -40.78
CA LYS A 88 19.12 15.37 -40.23
C LYS A 88 19.13 15.35 -38.70
N LYS A 89 18.09 15.92 -38.10
CA LYS A 89 17.83 15.83 -36.65
C LYS A 89 16.42 15.35 -36.40
N LEU A 90 16.25 14.57 -35.34
CA LEU A 90 14.95 14.20 -34.79
C LEU A 90 14.65 15.13 -33.61
N LEU A 91 13.72 16.06 -33.78
CA LEU A 91 13.13 16.83 -32.68
C LEU A 91 12.29 15.92 -31.80
N ILE A 92 12.37 16.13 -30.49
CA ILE A 92 11.68 15.35 -29.48
C ILE A 92 11.05 16.32 -28.49
N ASP A 93 9.73 16.29 -28.39
CA ASP A 93 8.96 17.02 -27.39
C ASP A 93 8.41 16.05 -26.36
N GLY A 94 8.50 16.43 -25.09
CA GLY A 94 8.02 15.61 -24.00
C GLY A 94 7.79 16.42 -22.73
N PHE A 95 7.45 15.69 -21.68
CA PHE A 95 7.35 16.24 -20.34
C PHE A 95 7.94 15.28 -19.32
N ILE A 96 8.49 15.86 -18.27
CA ILE A 96 8.87 15.17 -17.04
C ILE A 96 7.72 15.32 -16.06
N CYS A 97 7.24 14.21 -15.54
CA CYS A 97 6.34 14.17 -14.40
C CYS A 97 7.17 13.94 -13.13
N SER A 98 7.09 14.84 -12.15
CA SER A 98 7.74 14.68 -10.84
C SER A 98 6.71 14.61 -9.73
N LYS A 99 6.80 13.60 -8.86
CA LYS A 99 6.01 13.50 -7.62
C LYS A 99 6.96 13.54 -6.43
N ILE A 100 6.87 14.62 -5.67
CA ILE A 100 7.67 14.84 -4.47
C ILE A 100 6.85 14.42 -3.24
N VAL A 101 7.40 13.51 -2.44
CA VAL A 101 6.88 13.12 -1.13
C VAL A 101 7.69 13.87 -0.07
N TYR A 102 7.01 14.59 0.81
CA TYR A 102 7.68 15.47 1.77
C TYR A 102 6.97 15.49 3.12
N THR A 103 7.75 15.71 4.17
CA THR A 103 7.26 15.95 5.52
C THR A 103 6.94 17.44 5.67
N SER A 104 5.73 17.75 6.15
CA SER A 104 5.30 19.13 6.34
C SER A 104 5.96 19.78 7.55
N LEU A 105 6.27 21.08 7.45
CA LEU A 105 6.74 21.93 8.54
C LEU A 105 5.57 22.32 9.46
N THR A 106 5.01 21.32 10.12
CA THR A 106 3.95 21.41 11.12
C THR A 106 4.36 20.62 12.36
N LYS A 107 3.70 20.81 13.50
CA LYS A 107 4.04 20.07 14.73
C LYS A 107 3.80 18.57 14.57
N GLU A 108 2.81 18.22 13.75
CA GLU A 108 2.37 16.87 13.47
C GLU A 108 3.27 16.15 12.45
N GLN A 109 4.16 16.88 11.75
CA GLN A 109 5.11 16.35 10.75
C GLN A 109 4.44 15.35 9.79
N THR A 110 3.25 15.69 9.32
CA THR A 110 2.49 14.82 8.41
C THR A 110 3.14 14.78 7.02
N VAL A 111 3.11 13.61 6.38
CA VAL A 111 3.66 13.37 5.04
C VAL A 111 2.63 13.76 3.98
N TYR A 112 3.07 14.54 2.99
CA TYR A 112 2.27 15.02 1.86
C TYR A 112 2.94 14.72 0.53
N THR A 113 2.16 14.92 -0.54
CA THR A 113 2.63 14.78 -1.92
C THR A 113 2.30 16.03 -2.73
N ALA A 114 3.22 16.35 -3.65
CA ALA A 114 3.07 17.36 -4.67
C ALA A 114 3.50 16.80 -6.03
N ASN A 115 2.71 17.08 -7.07
CA ASN A 115 2.98 16.65 -8.44
C ASN A 115 3.33 17.88 -9.28
N PHE A 116 4.26 17.70 -10.21
CA PHE A 116 4.75 18.72 -11.12
C PHE A 116 4.92 18.13 -12.52
N THR A 117 4.75 18.97 -13.53
CA THR A 117 4.96 18.63 -14.93
C THR A 117 5.88 19.68 -15.54
N VAL A 118 7.03 19.25 -16.07
CA VAL A 118 8.03 20.12 -16.69
C VAL A 118 8.16 19.75 -18.16
N PRO A 119 7.76 20.61 -19.11
CA PRO A 119 7.93 20.34 -20.53
C PRO A 119 9.40 20.43 -20.93
N PHE A 120 9.80 19.65 -21.93
CA PHE A 120 11.12 19.77 -22.56
C PHE A 120 11.04 19.56 -24.06
N CYS A 121 11.99 20.17 -24.76
CA CYS A 121 12.23 20.00 -26.18
C CYS A 121 13.73 19.76 -26.38
N THR A 122 14.07 18.75 -27.18
CA THR A 122 15.46 18.44 -27.51
C THR A 122 15.56 17.84 -28.91
N TYR A 123 16.77 17.45 -29.31
CA TYR A 123 17.00 16.76 -30.55
C TYR A 123 18.05 15.65 -30.43
N VAL A 124 17.97 14.71 -31.36
CA VAL A 124 18.99 13.68 -31.60
C VAL A 124 19.46 13.80 -33.05
N VAL A 125 20.76 13.72 -33.29
CA VAL A 125 21.30 13.61 -34.65
C VAL A 125 21.06 12.19 -35.16
N ILE A 126 20.43 12.05 -36.33
CA ILE A 126 20.04 10.76 -36.92
C ILE A 126 20.77 10.55 -38.26
N GLU A 127 20.62 9.40 -38.90
CA GLU A 127 21.31 9.12 -40.16
C GLU A 127 20.89 10.06 -41.32
N GLU A 128 21.82 10.36 -42.23
CA GLU A 128 21.60 11.24 -43.39
C GLU A 128 20.50 10.69 -44.33
N THR A 129 20.40 9.37 -44.42
CA THR A 129 19.42 8.66 -45.26
C THR A 129 18.00 8.67 -44.70
N ALA A 130 17.76 9.31 -43.55
CA ALA A 130 16.45 9.36 -42.94
C ALA A 130 15.46 10.19 -43.78
N ASP A 131 14.32 9.60 -44.13
CA ASP A 131 13.23 10.24 -44.85
C ASP A 131 12.29 10.97 -43.87
N PRO A 132 12.17 12.31 -43.95
CA PRO A 132 11.36 13.08 -43.00
C PRO A 132 9.86 12.75 -42.98
N PHE A 133 9.33 12.14 -44.05
CA PHE A 133 7.91 11.85 -44.22
C PHE A 133 7.58 10.38 -43.92
N ASN A 134 8.51 9.48 -44.25
CA ASN A 134 8.28 8.04 -44.16
C ASN A 134 8.89 7.40 -42.91
N ASP A 135 10.07 7.88 -42.47
CA ASP A 135 10.76 7.30 -41.35
C ASP A 135 10.15 7.74 -40.02
N LYS A 136 10.10 6.80 -39.07
CA LYS A 136 9.61 7.03 -37.72
C LYS A 136 10.63 6.48 -36.74
N TYR A 137 10.73 7.13 -35.58
CA TYR A 137 11.63 6.72 -34.51
C TYR A 137 10.85 6.49 -33.22
N CYS A 138 11.20 5.43 -32.49
CA CYS A 138 10.81 5.24 -31.11
C CYS A 138 11.87 5.85 -30.21
N ILE A 139 11.46 6.60 -29.19
CA ILE A 139 12.38 7.13 -28.18
C ILE A 139 12.35 6.23 -26.94
N LYS A 140 13.51 5.80 -26.49
CA LYS A 140 13.71 5.16 -25.18
C LYS A 140 14.36 6.19 -24.26
N ALA A 141 13.76 6.42 -23.11
CA ALA A 141 14.27 7.32 -22.09
C ALA A 141 14.85 6.54 -20.91
N CYS A 142 15.89 7.10 -20.28
CA CYS A 142 16.57 6.57 -19.12
C CYS A 142 16.91 7.76 -18.23
N ILE A 143 16.40 7.78 -16.99
CA ILE A 143 16.70 8.83 -16.01
C ILE A 143 18.01 8.46 -15.32
N GLU A 144 19.05 9.23 -15.60
CA GLU A 144 20.40 9.00 -15.08
C GLU A 144 20.57 9.53 -13.66
N ASP A 145 20.11 10.76 -13.44
CA ASP A 145 20.30 11.46 -12.16
C ASP A 145 19.15 12.42 -11.89
N VAL A 146 18.87 12.63 -10.60
CA VAL A 146 17.82 13.53 -10.11
C VAL A 146 18.35 14.30 -8.91
N PHE A 147 18.57 15.59 -9.12
CA PHE A 147 18.98 16.53 -8.09
C PHE A 147 17.82 17.43 -7.68
N LEU A 148 17.56 17.53 -6.37
CA LEU A 148 16.61 18.44 -5.76
C LEU A 148 17.27 19.28 -4.69
N SER A 149 16.89 20.54 -4.59
CA SER A 149 17.26 21.42 -3.49
C SER A 149 16.12 22.37 -3.15
N LEU A 150 15.69 22.39 -1.88
CA LEU A 150 14.82 23.45 -1.36
C LEU A 150 15.50 24.82 -1.50
N ILE A 151 14.88 25.72 -2.25
CA ILE A 151 15.20 27.15 -2.29
C ILE A 151 14.58 27.83 -1.06
N ASP A 152 13.33 27.48 -0.76
CA ASP A 152 12.59 27.88 0.43
C ASP A 152 11.59 26.79 0.85
N CYS A 153 10.74 27.10 1.84
CA CYS A 153 9.73 26.19 2.38
C CYS A 153 8.60 25.78 1.40
N LYS A 154 8.47 26.41 0.23
CA LYS A 154 7.50 26.06 -0.83
C LYS A 154 8.14 25.84 -2.20
N THR A 155 9.41 26.20 -2.36
CA THR A 155 10.07 26.23 -3.66
C THR A 155 11.22 25.22 -3.70
N VAL A 156 11.18 24.33 -4.68
CA VAL A 156 12.18 23.27 -4.92
C VAL A 156 12.86 23.54 -6.26
N PHE A 157 14.17 23.70 -6.26
CA PHE A 157 14.98 23.57 -7.47
C PHE A 157 15.09 22.08 -7.83
N GLN A 158 14.83 21.74 -9.09
CA GLN A 158 14.97 20.41 -9.66
C GLN A 158 15.94 20.45 -10.84
N ASN A 159 16.84 19.47 -10.93
CA ASN A 159 17.62 19.20 -12.14
C ASN A 159 17.63 17.70 -12.41
N ILE A 160 17.19 17.31 -13.60
CA ILE A 160 17.08 15.90 -14.00
C ILE A 160 17.93 15.66 -15.24
N THR A 161 18.82 14.68 -15.16
CA THR A 161 19.64 14.24 -16.29
C THR A 161 18.96 13.06 -16.97
N LEU A 162 18.63 13.24 -18.25
CA LEU A 162 17.97 12.26 -19.10
C LEU A 162 18.88 11.80 -20.21
N PHE A 163 18.90 10.49 -20.43
CA PHE A 163 19.47 9.87 -21.61
C PHE A 163 18.34 9.42 -22.55
N LEU A 164 18.39 9.86 -23.80
CA LEU A 164 17.38 9.55 -24.83
C LEU A 164 18.03 8.83 -26.00
N LEU A 165 17.49 7.66 -26.34
CA LEU A 165 17.91 6.85 -27.48
C LEU A 165 16.79 6.80 -28.52
N ALA A 166 17.11 7.13 -29.77
CA ALA A 166 16.21 7.03 -30.91
C ALA A 166 16.47 5.72 -31.68
N GLU A 167 15.43 4.89 -31.81
CA GLU A 167 15.46 3.63 -32.57
C GLU A 167 14.52 3.76 -33.78
N LYS A 168 15.02 3.57 -35.00
CA LYS A 168 14.20 3.57 -36.21
C LYS A 168 13.16 2.45 -36.14
N LYS A 169 11.91 2.75 -36.49
CA LYS A 169 10.72 1.93 -36.19
C LYS A 169 10.67 0.64 -37.01
N SER A 170 11.29 -0.42 -36.49
CA SER A 170 11.04 -1.83 -36.85
C SER A 170 10.34 -2.61 -35.71
N ILE A 171 10.16 -2.00 -34.54
CA ILE A 171 9.65 -2.57 -33.29
C ILE A 171 8.42 -1.77 -32.81
N THR A 172 7.52 -2.40 -32.06
CA THR A 172 6.39 -1.76 -31.37
C THR A 172 6.86 -0.66 -30.41
N CYS A 173 6.62 0.61 -30.76
CA CYS A 173 6.89 1.74 -29.85
C CYS A 173 5.87 1.77 -28.69
N PRO A 174 6.25 2.32 -27.52
CA PRO A 174 5.26 2.82 -26.56
C PRO A 174 4.34 3.82 -27.27
N THR A 175 3.04 3.75 -26.99
CA THR A 175 2.05 4.70 -27.53
C THR A 175 2.41 6.12 -27.09
N LEU A 176 2.50 7.06 -28.05
CA LEU A 176 2.65 8.48 -27.76
C LEU A 176 1.49 8.91 -26.86
N ARG A 177 1.80 9.54 -25.73
CA ARG A 177 0.77 10.08 -24.82
C ARG A 177 0.35 11.47 -25.31
N SER A 178 -0.95 11.75 -25.27
CA SER A 178 -1.44 13.12 -25.46
C SER A 178 -0.87 14.03 -24.36
N PRO A 179 -0.66 15.32 -24.62
CA PRO A 179 -0.32 16.28 -23.59
C PRO A 179 -1.36 16.19 -22.47
N GLN A 180 -0.95 15.77 -21.27
CA GLN A 180 -1.80 15.76 -20.09
C GLN A 180 -1.37 16.94 -19.22
N GLU A 181 -2.33 17.80 -18.85
CA GLU A 181 -2.09 18.92 -17.93
C GLU A 181 -1.76 18.43 -16.50
N ASP A 182 -2.16 17.19 -16.16
CA ASP A 182 -1.90 16.61 -14.85
C ASP A 182 -1.27 15.21 -15.02
N CYS A 183 0.02 15.12 -14.73
CA CYS A 183 0.79 13.89 -14.79
C CYS A 183 0.47 13.01 -13.57
N THR A 184 -0.43 12.03 -13.72
CA THR A 184 -0.48 10.90 -12.77
C THR A 184 0.72 9.99 -13.02
N ILE A 185 1.74 10.07 -12.16
CA ILE A 185 2.79 9.03 -12.12
C ILE A 185 2.12 7.73 -11.68
N ASN A 186 1.94 6.81 -12.63
CA ASN A 186 1.58 5.43 -12.33
C ASN A 186 2.75 4.81 -11.57
N LEU A 187 2.71 4.90 -10.23
CA LEU A 187 3.62 4.13 -9.40
C LEU A 187 3.51 2.65 -9.81
N PRO A 188 4.63 1.90 -9.80
CA PRO A 188 4.53 0.45 -9.82
C PRO A 188 3.52 0.06 -8.75
N PRO A 189 2.53 -0.80 -9.07
CA PRO A 189 1.56 -1.21 -8.07
C PRO A 189 2.31 -1.70 -6.84
N ALA A 190 1.96 -1.16 -5.67
CA ALA A 190 2.50 -1.63 -4.41
C ALA A 190 2.27 -3.14 -4.33
N LYS A 191 3.34 -3.88 -4.04
CA LYS A 191 3.34 -5.33 -3.90
C LYS A 191 3.65 -5.66 -2.46
N ASN A 192 2.63 -5.96 -1.67
CA ASN A 192 2.86 -6.52 -0.35
C ASN A 192 2.96 -8.02 -0.47
N THR A 193 4.11 -8.57 -0.09
CA THR A 193 4.30 -10.01 -0.06
C THR A 193 4.40 -10.48 1.39
N ILE A 194 3.52 -11.40 1.75
CA ILE A 194 3.61 -12.20 2.96
C ILE A 194 4.49 -13.40 2.64
N ILE A 195 5.57 -13.55 3.39
CA ILE A 195 6.56 -14.62 3.28
C ILE A 195 6.39 -15.54 4.48
N ILE A 196 6.12 -16.82 4.20
CA ILE A 196 5.98 -17.87 5.22
C ILE A 196 7.23 -18.73 5.19
N LYS A 197 7.92 -18.84 6.34
CA LYS A 197 9.10 -19.70 6.50
C LYS A 197 8.77 -20.94 7.33
N ASN A 198 9.65 -21.93 7.30
CA ASN A 198 9.59 -23.09 8.18
C ASN A 198 9.88 -22.70 9.63
N LYS A 199 9.67 -23.64 10.56
CA LYS A 199 9.85 -23.45 12.01
C LYS A 199 11.19 -22.83 12.43
N ASP A 200 12.26 -23.18 11.72
CA ASP A 200 13.61 -22.71 12.01
C ASP A 200 14.00 -21.43 11.25
N ASN A 201 13.08 -20.85 10.46
CA ASN A 201 13.28 -19.65 9.63
C ASN A 201 14.36 -19.77 8.55
N THR A 202 14.74 -20.98 8.18
CA THR A 202 15.82 -21.27 7.22
C THR A 202 15.34 -21.41 5.78
N GLN A 203 14.10 -21.87 5.58
CA GLN A 203 13.53 -22.14 4.27
C GLN A 203 12.17 -21.47 4.10
N GLN A 204 11.90 -20.97 2.90
CA GLN A 204 10.58 -20.47 2.52
C GLN A 204 9.64 -21.64 2.24
N VAL A 205 8.45 -21.62 2.83
CA VAL A 205 7.37 -22.58 2.61
C VAL A 205 6.43 -22.09 1.50
N ALA A 206 5.99 -20.84 1.60
CA ALA A 206 5.00 -20.26 0.70
C ALA A 206 5.10 -18.72 0.70
N THR A 207 4.45 -18.09 -0.28
CA THR A 207 4.23 -16.64 -0.29
C THR A 207 2.81 -16.29 -0.72
N ALA A 208 2.34 -15.12 -0.30
CA ALA A 208 1.15 -14.48 -0.84
C ALA A 208 1.47 -13.01 -1.19
N GLU A 209 1.51 -12.70 -2.48
CA GLU A 209 1.73 -11.36 -3.04
C GLU A 209 0.39 -10.71 -3.37
N PHE A 210 0.16 -9.50 -2.84
CA PHE A 210 -1.02 -8.70 -3.09
C PHE A 210 -0.67 -7.63 -4.12
N ASN A 211 -1.09 -7.85 -5.37
CA ASN A 211 -0.82 -6.92 -6.45
C ASN A 211 -1.93 -5.86 -6.52
N THR A 212 -1.64 -4.64 -6.06
CA THR A 212 -2.60 -3.53 -6.04
C THR A 212 -2.96 -2.99 -7.43
N GLY A 213 -2.20 -3.35 -8.48
CA GLY A 213 -2.48 -2.95 -9.86
C GLY A 213 -3.51 -3.84 -10.54
N THR A 214 -3.48 -5.14 -10.23
CA THR A 214 -4.45 -6.11 -10.74
C THR A 214 -5.56 -6.43 -9.74
N MET A 215 -5.39 -6.05 -8.46
CA MET A 215 -6.27 -6.41 -7.33
C MET A 215 -6.43 -7.93 -7.16
N ILE A 216 -5.35 -8.68 -7.39
CA ILE A 216 -5.31 -10.14 -7.31
C ILE A 216 -4.21 -10.60 -6.35
N VAL A 217 -4.52 -11.61 -5.54
CA VAL A 217 -3.56 -12.33 -4.70
C VAL A 217 -2.87 -13.41 -5.54
N VAL A 218 -1.54 -13.36 -5.62
CA VAL A 218 -0.72 -14.39 -6.26
C VAL A 218 0.00 -15.16 -5.17
N THR A 219 -0.20 -16.48 -5.12
CA THR A 219 0.42 -17.31 -4.08
C THR A 219 1.35 -18.35 -4.68
N THR A 220 2.42 -18.68 -3.96
CA THR A 220 3.36 -19.75 -4.34
C THR A 220 3.58 -20.71 -3.17
N SER A 221 4.01 -21.92 -3.50
CA SER A 221 4.45 -22.97 -2.57
C SER A 221 5.79 -23.49 -3.05
N SER A 222 6.72 -23.72 -2.13
CA SER A 222 8.02 -24.31 -2.43
C SER A 222 8.04 -25.85 -2.33
N GLY A 223 6.97 -26.46 -1.80
CA GLY A 223 6.94 -27.87 -1.42
C GLY A 223 7.62 -28.19 -0.08
N VAL A 224 8.19 -27.19 0.61
CA VAL A 224 8.76 -27.38 1.95
C VAL A 224 7.65 -27.53 2.98
N ILE A 225 7.81 -28.50 3.89
CA ILE A 225 6.92 -28.70 5.05
C ILE A 225 7.42 -27.81 6.21
N PRO A 226 6.56 -26.99 6.85
CA PRO A 226 7.00 -26.06 7.90
C PRO A 226 7.62 -26.71 9.13
N ASP A 227 7.08 -27.84 9.57
CA ASP A 227 7.60 -28.66 10.67
C ASP A 227 7.42 -30.16 10.31
N PRO A 228 8.39 -30.77 9.62
CA PRO A 228 8.28 -32.18 9.22
C PRO A 228 8.31 -33.15 10.41
N THR A 229 8.63 -32.68 11.62
CA THR A 229 8.64 -33.49 12.84
C THR A 229 7.29 -33.48 13.58
N ALA A 230 6.38 -32.59 13.19
CA ALA A 230 5.07 -32.49 13.83
C ALA A 230 4.20 -33.71 13.53
N THR A 231 3.68 -34.33 14.58
CA THR A 231 2.77 -35.50 14.48
C THR A 231 1.28 -35.09 14.45
N ASN A 232 0.96 -33.85 14.83
CA ASN A 232 -0.38 -33.31 14.73
C ASN A 232 -0.58 -32.54 13.41
N HIS A 233 -1.83 -32.16 13.12
CA HIS A 233 -2.21 -31.42 11.92
C HIS A 233 -2.59 -29.96 12.26
N ALA A 234 -1.90 -29.36 13.23
CA ALA A 234 -2.22 -28.00 13.65
C ALA A 234 -1.99 -27.00 12.51
N ILE A 235 -2.77 -25.92 12.49
CA ILE A 235 -2.58 -24.82 11.53
C ILE A 235 -1.24 -24.15 11.86
N TYR A 236 -0.30 -24.20 10.93
CA TYR A 236 0.97 -23.49 11.02
C TYR A 236 0.81 -22.03 10.62
N PHE A 237 0.09 -21.80 9.51
CA PHE A 237 -0.24 -20.48 9.01
C PHE A 237 -1.65 -20.48 8.43
N GLY A 238 -2.41 -19.43 8.71
CA GLY A 238 -3.73 -19.17 8.14
C GLY A 238 -3.81 -17.73 7.64
N LEU A 239 -4.40 -17.55 6.46
CA LEU A 239 -4.75 -16.25 5.91
C LEU A 239 -6.24 -16.25 5.60
N THR A 240 -6.94 -15.26 6.15
CA THR A 240 -8.34 -15.00 5.84
C THR A 240 -8.47 -13.58 5.29
N LEU A 241 -8.93 -13.47 4.04
CA LEU A 241 -9.27 -12.23 3.37
C LEU A 241 -10.76 -11.96 3.50
N ASN A 242 -11.10 -10.82 4.12
CA ASN A 242 -12.47 -10.41 4.36
C ASN A 242 -12.83 -9.25 3.45
N LYS A 243 -13.68 -9.55 2.47
CA LYS A 243 -14.07 -8.60 1.43
C LYS A 243 -15.22 -7.75 1.92
N LEU A 244 -14.97 -6.47 2.19
CA LEU A 244 -16.01 -5.57 2.71
C LEU A 244 -17.13 -5.35 1.68
N THR A 245 -16.78 -5.31 0.40
CA THR A 245 -17.70 -5.04 -0.71
C THR A 245 -18.67 -6.19 -0.98
N THR A 246 -18.17 -7.43 -1.00
CA THR A 246 -18.97 -8.62 -1.35
C THR A 246 -19.42 -9.41 -0.13
N LYS A 247 -18.92 -9.08 1.06
CA LYS A 247 -19.08 -9.88 2.30
C LYS A 247 -18.61 -11.34 2.14
N ARG A 248 -17.75 -11.61 1.15
CA ARG A 248 -17.14 -12.92 0.94
C ARG A 248 -15.89 -13.06 1.80
N ILE A 249 -15.68 -14.27 2.28
CA ILE A 249 -14.49 -14.66 3.04
C ILE A 249 -13.73 -15.66 2.17
N THR A 250 -12.47 -15.37 1.90
CA THR A 250 -11.56 -16.31 1.25
C THR A 250 -10.49 -16.70 2.25
N THR A 251 -10.29 -18.00 2.47
CA THR A 251 -9.33 -18.50 3.46
C THR A 251 -8.43 -19.53 2.83
N GLY A 252 -7.14 -19.48 3.18
CA GLY A 252 -6.18 -20.55 2.91
C GLY A 252 -5.35 -20.83 4.15
N PHE A 253 -4.96 -22.09 4.35
CA PHE A 253 -4.16 -22.50 5.50
C PHE A 253 -3.06 -23.50 5.10
N ILE A 254 -2.00 -23.52 5.90
CA ILE A 254 -0.88 -24.45 5.84
C ILE A 254 -0.86 -25.20 7.16
N SER A 255 -0.99 -26.53 7.13
CA SER A 255 -0.78 -27.37 8.31
C SER A 255 0.72 -27.51 8.59
N ASN A 256 1.12 -27.63 9.86
CA ASN A 256 2.53 -27.73 10.23
C ASN A 256 3.25 -28.95 9.62
N ASN A 257 2.54 -30.05 9.37
CA ASN A 257 3.07 -31.27 8.77
C ASN A 257 2.77 -31.43 7.27
N LYS A 258 2.32 -30.38 6.57
CA LYS A 258 2.06 -30.38 5.12
C LYS A 258 2.69 -29.17 4.44
N ASP A 259 2.97 -29.28 3.14
CA ASP A 259 3.47 -28.16 2.36
C ASP A 259 2.38 -27.11 2.06
N GLY A 260 2.77 -26.02 1.39
CA GLY A 260 1.88 -24.91 1.03
C GLY A 260 1.03 -25.12 -0.23
N ASN A 261 0.92 -26.33 -0.80
CA ASN A 261 0.25 -26.51 -2.09
C ASN A 261 -1.26 -26.25 -2.03
N ASN A 262 -1.93 -26.70 -0.97
CA ASN A 262 -3.36 -26.41 -0.77
C ASN A 262 -3.59 -24.92 -0.54
N PHE A 263 -2.77 -24.29 0.32
CA PHE A 263 -2.79 -22.84 0.51
C PHE A 263 -2.70 -22.07 -0.80
N LYS A 264 -1.82 -22.51 -1.71
CA LYS A 264 -1.71 -21.94 -3.05
C LYS A 264 -2.98 -22.13 -3.87
N LEU A 265 -3.54 -23.34 -3.90
CA LEU A 265 -4.77 -23.63 -4.65
C LEU A 265 -5.96 -22.81 -4.15
N ASP A 266 -6.07 -22.62 -2.84
CA ASP A 266 -7.19 -21.93 -2.20
C ASP A 266 -7.18 -20.41 -2.45
N LEU A 267 -5.98 -19.81 -2.55
CA LEU A 267 -5.83 -18.35 -2.58
C LEU A 267 -5.36 -17.78 -3.92
N ASN A 268 -4.64 -18.54 -4.75
CA ASN A 268 -4.08 -18.00 -5.98
C ASN A 268 -5.16 -17.52 -6.94
N GLY A 269 -5.06 -16.26 -7.38
CA GLY A 269 -6.05 -15.66 -8.27
C GLY A 269 -7.24 -15.04 -7.53
N SER A 270 -7.28 -15.08 -6.20
CA SER A 270 -8.33 -14.43 -5.43
C SER A 270 -8.28 -12.92 -5.59
N ASP A 271 -9.41 -12.30 -5.87
CA ASP A 271 -9.55 -10.85 -5.91
C ASP A 271 -9.60 -10.24 -4.51
N PHE A 272 -9.18 -8.98 -4.38
CA PHE A 272 -9.33 -8.17 -3.16
C PHE A 272 -9.65 -6.71 -3.52
N SER A 273 -10.02 -5.91 -2.54
CA SER A 273 -10.24 -4.47 -2.68
C SER A 273 -9.45 -3.69 -1.63
N ILE A 274 -9.16 -2.43 -1.93
CA ILE A 274 -8.65 -1.50 -0.92
C ILE A 274 -9.70 -1.33 0.18
N GLY A 275 -9.27 -1.38 1.43
CA GLY A 275 -10.10 -1.38 2.63
C GLY A 275 -10.43 -2.78 3.15
N ASP A 276 -10.21 -3.84 2.37
CA ASP A 276 -10.43 -5.22 2.85
C ASP A 276 -9.50 -5.54 4.03
N ILE A 277 -9.98 -6.42 4.91
CA ILE A 277 -9.27 -6.81 6.13
C ILE A 277 -8.67 -8.20 5.97
N LEU A 278 -7.37 -8.28 6.15
CA LEU A 278 -6.61 -9.52 6.29
C LEU A 278 -6.54 -9.90 7.77
N LYS A 279 -6.89 -11.15 8.06
CA LYS A 279 -6.58 -11.80 9.32
C LYS A 279 -5.48 -12.83 9.06
N LEU A 280 -4.37 -12.71 9.78
CA LEU A 280 -3.26 -13.66 9.73
C LEU A 280 -3.20 -14.43 11.05
N GLU A 281 -3.08 -15.75 10.95
CA GLU A 281 -2.88 -16.65 12.08
C GLU A 281 -1.59 -17.42 11.88
N ALA A 282 -0.77 -17.53 12.93
CA ALA A 282 0.52 -18.20 12.85
C ALA A 282 0.83 -18.95 14.15
N LEU A 283 1.23 -20.22 14.02
CA LEU A 283 1.72 -21.01 15.15
C LEU A 283 3.05 -20.45 15.69
N ILE A 284 3.90 -19.93 14.80
CA ILE A 284 5.19 -19.32 15.12
C ILE A 284 5.22 -17.94 14.45
N PRO A 285 4.80 -16.85 15.14
CA PRO A 285 4.69 -15.52 14.52
C PRO A 285 5.99 -15.04 13.86
N SER A 286 7.14 -15.35 14.47
CA SER A 286 8.45 -14.96 13.94
C SER A 286 8.80 -15.55 12.58
N SER A 287 8.07 -16.58 12.10
CA SER A 287 8.29 -17.17 10.78
C SER A 287 7.52 -16.49 9.65
N ILE A 288 6.71 -15.49 9.97
CA ILE A 288 5.90 -14.76 9.01
C ILE A 288 6.45 -13.35 8.86
N THR A 289 6.85 -12.99 7.65
CA THR A 289 7.36 -11.65 7.31
C THR A 289 6.48 -11.01 6.24
N ILE A 290 6.03 -9.79 6.48
CA ILE A 290 5.32 -8.94 5.53
C ILE A 290 6.32 -7.95 4.96
N THR A 291 6.42 -7.88 3.65
CA THR A 291 7.22 -6.87 2.94
C THR A 291 6.39 -5.62 2.64
N ASP A 292 7.07 -4.50 2.45
CA ASP A 292 6.49 -3.20 2.13
C ASP A 292 5.44 -2.71 3.14
N PHE A 293 5.72 -2.89 4.44
CA PHE A 293 4.83 -2.55 5.56
C PHE A 293 5.36 -1.37 6.41
N PRO A 294 4.61 -0.27 6.60
CA PRO A 294 3.39 0.11 5.87
C PRO A 294 3.69 0.76 4.52
N THR A 295 4.97 0.95 4.20
CA THR A 295 5.47 1.57 2.98
C THR A 295 6.56 0.70 2.36
N SER A 296 6.80 0.88 1.06
CA SER A 296 7.81 0.11 0.32
C SER A 296 9.21 0.16 0.96
N GLY A 297 9.89 -0.99 0.97
CA GLY A 297 11.24 -1.19 1.51
C GLY A 297 11.29 -1.60 2.98
N ILE A 298 10.18 -1.51 3.72
CA ILE A 298 10.14 -1.86 5.15
C ILE A 298 9.53 -3.25 5.33
N THR A 299 10.16 -4.09 6.15
CA THR A 299 9.63 -5.40 6.51
C THR A 299 9.05 -5.41 7.91
N TYR A 300 8.00 -6.21 8.11
CA TYR A 300 7.35 -6.43 9.39
C TYR A 300 7.22 -7.91 9.69
N THR A 301 7.72 -8.33 10.85
CA THR A 301 7.55 -9.70 11.35
C THR A 301 6.38 -9.73 12.32
N LEU A 302 5.49 -10.72 12.21
CA LEU A 302 4.38 -10.86 13.15
C LEU A 302 4.91 -10.99 14.58
N LYS A 303 4.23 -10.32 15.51
CA LYS A 303 4.52 -10.33 16.95
C LYS A 303 3.56 -11.21 17.72
N GLU A 304 2.34 -11.39 17.22
CA GLU A 304 1.28 -12.18 17.85
C GLU A 304 0.85 -13.35 16.97
N SER A 305 0.26 -14.39 17.57
CA SER A 305 -0.25 -15.56 16.84
C SER A 305 -1.47 -15.24 15.98
N LYS A 306 -2.11 -14.10 16.19
CA LYS A 306 -3.24 -13.60 15.41
C LYS A 306 -3.10 -12.09 15.26
N GLU A 307 -3.02 -11.59 14.04
CA GLU A 307 -2.96 -10.16 13.75
C GLU A 307 -3.88 -9.80 12.58
N PHE A 308 -4.26 -8.52 12.51
CA PHE A 308 -5.12 -8.01 11.45
C PHE A 308 -4.45 -6.86 10.70
N PHE A 309 -4.74 -6.78 9.41
CA PHE A 309 -4.21 -5.76 8.52
C PHE A 309 -5.30 -5.26 7.59
N GLU A 310 -5.33 -3.95 7.36
CA GLU A 310 -6.13 -3.31 6.33
C GLU A 310 -5.28 -3.18 5.05
N ILE A 311 -5.85 -3.57 3.92
CA ILE A 311 -5.21 -3.39 2.61
C ILE A 311 -5.40 -1.93 2.18
N THR A 312 -4.31 -1.18 2.04
CA THR A 312 -4.34 0.22 1.57
C THR A 312 -3.66 0.35 0.21
N SER A 313 -3.83 1.50 -0.46
CA SER A 313 -3.15 1.77 -1.73
C SER A 313 -1.63 1.90 -1.61
N GLN A 314 -1.10 2.10 -0.40
CA GLN A 314 0.34 2.15 -0.12
C GLN A 314 0.88 0.82 0.44
N GLY A 315 -0.02 -0.13 0.70
CA GLY A 315 0.25 -1.45 1.21
C GLY A 315 -0.52 -1.78 2.48
N PHE A 316 -0.01 -2.67 3.31
CA PHE A 316 -0.74 -3.07 4.52
C PHE A 316 -0.57 -2.07 5.65
N LYS A 317 -1.64 -1.86 6.41
CA LYS A 317 -1.65 -1.11 7.66
C LYS A 317 -2.17 -2.00 8.76
N ARG A 318 -1.55 -1.99 9.95
CA ARG A 318 -2.08 -2.75 11.10
C ARG A 318 -3.51 -2.30 11.39
N TYR A 319 -4.40 -3.27 11.52
CA TYR A 319 -5.79 -3.08 11.88
C TYR A 319 -6.03 -3.64 13.28
N PHE A 320 -6.79 -2.92 14.08
CA PHE A 320 -7.16 -3.35 15.42
C PHE A 320 -8.68 -3.32 15.52
N PRO A 321 -9.36 -4.49 15.51
CA PRO A 321 -10.81 -4.53 15.67
C PRO A 321 -11.19 -3.99 17.05
N ASN A 322 -12.41 -3.44 17.15
CA ASN A 322 -12.98 -3.15 18.45
C ASN A 322 -13.40 -4.45 19.13
N ILE A 323 -12.98 -4.62 20.38
CA ILE A 323 -13.39 -5.74 21.23
C ILE A 323 -14.11 -5.14 22.42
N ILE A 324 -15.38 -5.51 22.60
CA ILE A 324 -16.14 -5.18 23.80
C ILE A 324 -15.81 -6.24 24.84
N THR A 325 -15.22 -5.86 25.97
CA THR A 325 -14.94 -6.77 27.09
C THR A 325 -15.86 -6.43 28.25
N VAL A 326 -16.59 -7.43 28.74
CA VAL A 326 -17.46 -7.31 29.92
C VAL A 326 -16.74 -7.95 31.10
N LYS A 327 -16.63 -7.22 32.20
CA LYS A 327 -15.91 -7.66 33.41
C LYS A 327 -16.81 -7.59 34.65
N ASN A 328 -16.55 -8.47 35.60
CA ASN A 328 -17.11 -8.42 36.95
C ASN A 328 -16.53 -7.25 37.75
N SER A 329 -17.09 -7.00 38.94
CA SER A 329 -16.63 -5.94 39.86
C SER A 329 -15.18 -6.12 40.31
N ASP A 330 -14.73 -7.37 40.42
CA ASP A 330 -13.35 -7.79 40.70
C ASP A 330 -12.39 -7.73 39.50
N ASN A 331 -12.87 -7.22 38.35
CA ASN A 331 -12.16 -7.14 37.06
C ASN A 331 -11.87 -8.49 36.38
N SER A 332 -12.47 -9.60 36.82
CA SER A 332 -12.44 -10.85 36.05
C SER A 332 -13.26 -10.71 34.76
N ASP A 333 -12.73 -11.22 33.65
CA ASP A 333 -13.42 -11.18 32.34
C ASP A 333 -14.58 -12.17 32.32
N ILE A 334 -15.77 -11.69 31.95
CA ILE A 334 -17.00 -12.49 31.77
C ILE A 334 -17.03 -13.00 30.33
N LEU A 335 -17.00 -12.07 29.38
CA LEU A 335 -17.04 -12.36 27.94
C LEU A 335 -16.37 -11.24 27.15
N SER A 336 -16.02 -11.55 25.91
CA SER A 336 -15.62 -10.55 24.91
C SER A 336 -16.43 -10.70 23.64
N ILE A 337 -16.72 -9.57 22.98
CA ILE A 337 -17.43 -9.49 21.71
C ILE A 337 -16.52 -8.75 20.73
N GLU A 338 -15.96 -9.47 19.77
CA GLU A 338 -15.12 -8.93 18.70
C GLU A 338 -16.03 -8.53 17.53
N LEU A 339 -15.90 -7.29 17.04
CA LEU A 339 -16.53 -6.86 15.81
C LEU A 339 -15.62 -7.21 14.65
N ASN A 340 -15.98 -8.25 13.88
CA ASN A 340 -15.14 -8.75 12.82
C ASN A 340 -15.95 -9.18 11.61
N ASN A 341 -15.61 -8.67 10.43
CA ASN A 341 -16.19 -9.12 9.16
C ASN A 341 -17.71 -9.03 9.10
N SER A 342 -18.28 -7.92 9.56
CA SER A 342 -19.74 -7.74 9.60
C SER A 342 -20.45 -8.79 10.46
N ARG A 343 -19.75 -9.46 11.39
CA ARG A 343 -20.31 -10.44 12.33
C ARG A 343 -19.70 -10.28 13.71
N PHE A 344 -20.46 -10.60 14.74
CA PHE A 344 -19.92 -10.68 16.09
C PHE A 344 -19.24 -12.03 16.31
N THR A 345 -18.06 -12.03 16.91
CA THR A 345 -17.46 -13.23 17.49
C THR A 345 -17.47 -13.08 19.00
N VAL A 346 -18.09 -14.02 19.71
CA VAL A 346 -18.24 -13.95 21.16
C VAL A 346 -17.31 -14.97 21.80
N ASN A 347 -16.42 -14.55 22.69
CA ASN A 347 -15.65 -15.50 23.51
C ASN A 347 -16.17 -15.46 24.94
N TYR A 348 -16.68 -16.59 25.40
CA TYR A 348 -17.14 -16.75 26.77
C TYR A 348 -16.00 -17.21 27.69
N LEU A 349 -15.83 -16.54 28.83
CA LEU A 349 -14.71 -16.79 29.74
C LEU A 349 -15.17 -17.23 31.13
N ASN A 350 -16.09 -16.49 31.77
CA ASN A 350 -16.55 -16.76 33.14
C ASN A 350 -18.01 -16.34 33.39
N ASN A 351 -18.59 -16.84 34.48
CA ASN A 351 -19.94 -16.49 34.90
C ASN A 351 -20.03 -15.02 35.41
N ILE A 352 -21.21 -14.44 35.28
CA ILE A 352 -21.53 -13.12 35.87
C ILE A 352 -21.72 -13.27 37.39
N ALA A 353 -21.08 -12.38 38.15
CA ALA A 353 -21.21 -12.32 39.62
C ALA A 353 -22.66 -12.05 40.06
N ASN A 354 -23.03 -12.53 41.26
CA ASN A 354 -24.38 -12.43 41.81
C ASN A 354 -24.95 -10.99 41.76
N ALA A 355 -26.19 -10.84 41.29
CA ALA A 355 -26.93 -9.58 41.13
C ALA A 355 -26.43 -8.61 40.03
N SER A 356 -25.53 -9.05 39.14
CA SER A 356 -25.12 -8.29 37.96
C SER A 356 -25.92 -8.66 36.70
N THR A 357 -26.08 -7.68 35.81
CA THR A 357 -26.65 -7.89 34.47
C THR A 357 -25.84 -7.17 33.40
N PHE A 358 -25.86 -7.72 32.17
CA PHE A 358 -25.34 -7.10 30.96
C PHE A 358 -26.32 -7.32 29.80
N THR A 359 -26.75 -6.26 29.14
CA THR A 359 -27.66 -6.28 27.99
C THR A 359 -26.94 -5.77 26.76
N PHE A 360 -27.07 -6.53 25.67
CA PHE A 360 -26.60 -6.15 24.34
C PHE A 360 -27.81 -6.04 23.41
N LEU A 361 -28.07 -4.81 22.95
CA LEU A 361 -29.12 -4.49 21.99
C LEU A 361 -28.48 -4.00 20.69
N GLN A 362 -28.78 -4.65 19.58
CA GLN A 362 -28.40 -4.21 18.23
C GLN A 362 -29.64 -3.76 17.48
N ASN A 363 -29.59 -2.55 16.93
CA ASN A 363 -30.60 -2.05 15.98
C ASN A 363 -29.97 -1.88 14.61
N SER A 364 -30.77 -2.10 13.57
CA SER A 364 -30.38 -1.74 12.20
C SER A 364 -30.21 -0.24 12.04
N SER A 365 -29.59 0.20 10.95
CA SER A 365 -29.51 1.62 10.56
C SER A 365 -30.87 2.32 10.39
N THR A 366 -31.96 1.55 10.25
CA THR A 366 -33.34 2.07 10.21
C THR A 366 -34.02 2.14 11.59
N GLY A 367 -33.32 1.71 12.64
CA GLY A 367 -33.84 1.64 14.01
C GLY A 367 -34.56 0.34 14.37
N ALA A 368 -34.80 -0.57 13.41
CA ALA A 368 -35.43 -1.86 13.70
C ALA A 368 -34.51 -2.76 14.56
N GLU A 369 -35.04 -3.36 15.62
CA GLU A 369 -34.30 -4.30 16.48
C GLU A 369 -33.85 -5.52 15.69
N LYS A 370 -32.54 -5.80 15.73
CA LYS A 370 -31.93 -7.01 15.13
C LYS A 370 -31.63 -8.07 16.17
N PHE A 371 -31.26 -7.65 17.38
CA PHE A 371 -30.87 -8.53 18.45
C PHE A 371 -31.05 -7.85 19.81
N ASN A 372 -31.61 -8.55 20.78
CA ASN A 372 -31.74 -8.05 22.15
C ASN A 372 -31.68 -9.21 23.15
N ARG A 373 -30.59 -9.26 23.92
CA ARG A 373 -30.39 -10.27 24.97
C ARG A 373 -29.72 -9.67 26.19
N THR A 374 -30.13 -10.20 27.34
CA THR A 374 -29.55 -9.87 28.64
C THR A 374 -28.95 -11.12 29.26
N VAL A 375 -27.70 -11.01 29.72
CA VAL A 375 -27.05 -11.97 30.60
C VAL A 375 -27.28 -11.53 32.04
N THR A 376 -27.69 -12.46 32.90
CA THR A 376 -27.88 -12.22 34.33
C THR A 376 -27.01 -13.18 35.13
N SER A 377 -26.86 -12.96 36.44
CA SER A 377 -26.15 -13.92 37.30
C SER A 377 -26.85 -15.29 37.43
N THR A 378 -28.15 -15.35 37.16
CA THR A 378 -28.96 -16.58 37.30
C THR A 378 -29.16 -17.31 35.97
N ASN A 379 -29.11 -16.62 34.84
CA ASN A 379 -29.13 -17.23 33.52
C ASN A 379 -27.70 -17.41 33.05
N GLN A 380 -27.33 -18.65 32.74
CA GLN A 380 -26.05 -18.93 32.11
C GLN A 380 -25.89 -18.04 30.87
N SER A 381 -24.72 -17.44 30.73
CA SER A 381 -24.21 -16.72 29.56
C SER A 381 -24.19 -17.56 28.28
N TYR A 382 -24.33 -18.87 28.40
CA TYR A 382 -24.25 -19.80 27.28
C TYR A 382 -25.33 -19.51 26.20
N PRO A 383 -26.64 -19.39 26.53
CA PRO A 383 -27.65 -18.89 25.59
C PRO A 383 -27.33 -17.56 24.89
N PHE A 384 -26.65 -16.64 25.58
CA PHE A 384 -26.25 -15.37 24.98
C PHE A 384 -25.17 -15.56 23.92
N TYR A 385 -24.14 -16.36 24.23
CA TYR A 385 -23.07 -16.71 23.29
C TYR A 385 -23.64 -17.31 22.00
N PHE A 386 -24.48 -18.35 22.07
CA PHE A 386 -25.04 -18.98 20.86
C PHE A 386 -25.94 -18.05 20.04
N ALA A 387 -26.57 -17.08 20.69
CA ALA A 387 -27.49 -16.17 20.01
C ALA A 387 -26.75 -15.01 19.31
N LEU A 388 -25.65 -14.52 19.90
CA LEU A 388 -24.89 -13.39 19.35
C LEU A 388 -23.71 -13.83 18.47
N ASP A 389 -23.10 -14.98 18.74
CA ASP A 389 -21.97 -15.47 17.94
C ASP A 389 -22.39 -15.73 16.49
N GLY A 390 -21.65 -15.12 15.55
CA GLY A 390 -21.98 -15.15 14.12
C GLY A 390 -23.15 -14.25 13.70
N GLN A 391 -23.79 -13.53 14.63
CA GLN A 391 -24.85 -12.56 14.31
C GLN A 391 -24.26 -11.43 13.45
N SER A 392 -24.95 -11.08 12.37
CA SER A 392 -24.45 -10.10 11.40
C SER A 392 -24.76 -8.66 11.79
N PHE A 393 -23.86 -7.74 11.42
CA PHE A 393 -24.05 -6.31 11.49
C PHE A 393 -23.72 -5.63 10.16
N ALA A 394 -24.15 -4.39 10.00
CA ALA A 394 -23.82 -3.54 8.87
C ALA A 394 -23.38 -2.16 9.36
N ASP A 395 -22.69 -1.43 8.51
CA ASP A 395 -22.37 -0.03 8.81
C ASP A 395 -23.67 0.79 8.95
N GLY A 396 -23.68 1.66 9.96
CA GLY A 396 -24.85 2.40 10.41
C GLY A 396 -25.76 1.66 11.39
N ASP A 397 -25.59 0.34 11.60
CA ASP A 397 -26.23 -0.33 12.72
C ASP A 397 -25.76 0.30 14.05
N THR A 398 -26.63 0.27 15.06
CA THR A 398 -26.29 0.76 16.41
C THR A 398 -26.26 -0.37 17.41
N ILE A 399 -25.37 -0.27 18.39
CA ILE A 399 -25.27 -1.16 19.54
C ILE A 399 -25.53 -0.34 20.79
N THR A 400 -26.46 -0.77 21.63
CA THR A 400 -26.69 -0.24 22.96
C THR A 400 -26.22 -1.26 24.00
N LEU A 401 -25.28 -0.84 24.83
CA LEU A 401 -24.71 -1.62 25.93
C LEU A 401 -25.31 -1.11 27.24
N SER A 402 -25.92 -2.01 28.02
CA SER A 402 -26.45 -1.69 29.36
C SER A 402 -25.92 -2.69 30.38
N TRP A 403 -25.66 -2.26 31.61
CA TRP A 403 -25.18 -3.15 32.66
C TRP A 403 -25.52 -2.63 34.07
N THR A 404 -25.54 -3.54 35.05
CA THR A 404 -25.79 -3.23 36.47
C THR A 404 -24.94 -4.09 37.41
N GLY A 405 -25.05 -3.85 38.72
CA GLY A 405 -24.53 -4.74 39.77
C GLY A 405 -23.01 -4.76 39.95
N GLY A 406 -22.30 -3.74 39.47
CA GLY A 406 -20.84 -3.65 39.53
C GLY A 406 -20.11 -4.22 38.31
N THR A 407 -20.85 -4.71 37.32
CA THR A 407 -20.33 -5.01 35.98
C THR A 407 -19.64 -3.78 35.39
N LYS A 408 -18.55 -3.99 34.64
CA LYS A 408 -17.85 -2.94 33.89
C LYS A 408 -17.75 -3.37 32.43
N VAL A 409 -17.96 -2.42 31.52
CA VAL A 409 -17.85 -2.65 30.08
C VAL A 409 -16.69 -1.82 29.54
N PHE A 410 -15.84 -2.47 28.78
CA PHE A 410 -14.69 -1.88 28.13
C PHE A 410 -14.76 -2.08 26.62
N ILE A 411 -14.22 -1.15 25.85
CA ILE A 411 -14.07 -1.27 24.40
C ILE A 411 -12.60 -1.04 24.07
N SER A 412 -11.93 -2.06 23.54
CA SER A 412 -10.56 -1.90 23.07
C SER A 412 -10.51 -1.15 21.74
N ASN A 413 -9.42 -0.42 21.49
CA ASN A 413 -9.17 0.31 20.24
C ASN A 413 -10.24 1.35 19.87
N PHE A 414 -10.89 1.94 20.86
CA PHE A 414 -11.94 2.94 20.68
C PHE A 414 -11.37 4.35 20.79
N ASN A 415 -11.60 5.22 19.79
CA ASN A 415 -11.09 6.60 19.77
C ASN A 415 -9.59 6.72 20.12
N SER A 416 -8.75 5.87 19.53
CA SER A 416 -7.31 5.80 19.78
C SER A 416 -6.89 5.37 21.20
N GLN A 417 -7.85 5.01 22.06
CA GLN A 417 -7.57 4.42 23.36
C GLN A 417 -7.47 2.91 23.22
N SER A 418 -6.42 2.32 23.82
CA SER A 418 -6.26 0.86 23.85
C SER A 418 -7.36 0.18 24.66
N ASN A 419 -7.92 0.85 25.67
CA ASN A 419 -8.96 0.32 26.53
C ASN A 419 -9.87 1.45 27.07
N TYR A 420 -11.01 1.69 26.42
CA TYR A 420 -12.00 2.68 26.84
C TYR A 420 -13.01 2.04 27.79
N GLN A 421 -13.10 2.53 29.03
CA GLN A 421 -14.19 2.12 29.92
C GLN A 421 -15.46 2.90 29.56
N VAL A 422 -16.55 2.19 29.29
CA VAL A 422 -17.82 2.84 28.94
C VAL A 422 -18.40 3.53 30.18
N PRO A 423 -18.65 4.85 30.16
CA PRO A 423 -18.94 5.62 31.37
C PRO A 423 -20.38 5.50 31.87
N ASN A 424 -21.35 5.30 30.98
CA ASN A 424 -22.79 5.36 31.29
C ASN A 424 -23.52 4.09 30.85
N SER A 425 -24.54 3.68 31.60
CA SER A 425 -25.46 2.61 31.19
C SER A 425 -26.89 3.16 31.13
N PRO A 426 -27.61 3.07 29.99
CA PRO A 426 -27.15 2.55 28.70
C PRO A 426 -26.17 3.48 27.97
N SER A 427 -25.29 2.93 27.14
CA SER A 427 -24.50 3.67 26.14
C SER A 427 -24.75 3.12 24.75
N MET A 428 -24.97 4.02 23.79
CA MET A 428 -25.15 3.69 22.38
C MET A 428 -23.86 3.94 21.60
N PHE A 429 -23.64 3.13 20.58
CA PHE A 429 -22.52 3.23 19.65
C PHE A 429 -23.01 2.94 18.23
N THR A 430 -22.44 3.62 17.24
CA THR A 430 -22.69 3.35 15.82
C THR A 430 -21.56 2.52 15.24
N ILE A 431 -21.89 1.49 14.46
CA ILE A 431 -20.90 0.68 13.74
C ILE A 431 -20.52 1.37 12.44
N GLN A 432 -19.22 1.58 12.22
CA GLN A 432 -18.66 2.11 10.98
C GLN A 432 -17.35 1.38 10.65
N ASN A 433 -17.26 0.75 9.48
CA ASN A 433 -16.08 0.00 9.03
C ASN A 433 -15.61 -1.05 10.05
N ASN A 434 -16.54 -1.84 10.60
CA ASN A 434 -16.30 -2.80 11.69
C ASN A 434 -15.72 -2.19 12.98
N LYS A 435 -15.85 -0.87 13.16
CA LYS A 435 -15.47 -0.17 14.38
C LYS A 435 -16.67 0.46 15.06
N LEU A 436 -16.56 0.67 16.36
CA LEU A 436 -17.51 1.42 17.15
C LEU A 436 -17.12 2.89 17.12
N SER A 437 -18.13 3.74 16.95
CA SER A 437 -18.08 5.19 17.11
C SER A 437 -19.13 5.63 18.13
N PRO A 438 -18.93 6.76 18.85
CA PRO A 438 -19.90 7.29 19.80
C PRO A 438 -21.29 7.54 19.20
#